data_AF-A0A1H2GMC2-F1
#
_entry.id   AF-A0A1H2GMC2-F1
#
_cell.length_a   1.000
_cell.length_b   1.000
_cell.length_c   1.000
_cell.angle_alpha   90.00
_cell.angle_beta   90.00
_cell.angle_gamma   90.00
#
_symmetry.space_group_name_H-M   'P 1'
#
loop_
_entity.id
_entity.type
_entity.pdbx_description
1 polymer ?
#
loop_
_entity_poly.entity_id
_entity_poly.type
_entity_poly.pdbx_seq_one_letter_code
_entity_poly.pdbx_strand_id
1 'polypeptide(L)'
;MIPKKQKNIVKGFQVVENDCIWMKSGIVSFKLCDNAYDCRTCPFDKAMQKKMNAKRHMNSQRDFSRWAQNLENIYKSTTRPCRHSLTGRVHALKTCLMNYECYHCAYDQMLDEEELTGLPAKPSLTLASGYRLADGYYYHMGHTWARFEHGGRVTVGFDDFMVKLFGPPSKILIPPIGTNLKKDHAGLTFSRSDKTATALSPVTGNVLAVNIKAKEHPEIVHEDPYHEGWLCILEPNMPKRNHKGLFYGKESLEWTDRESQRLLHLIEPEYMDLAATGGEPVDDIYGSFPEIEWEILVREFLRTKK
;
A
#
# COMPACT_ATOMS: atom_id res chain seq x y z
N MET A 1 2.39 38.17 2.59
CA MET A 1 3.15 36.90 2.45
C MET A 1 2.14 35.76 2.38
N ILE A 2 1.99 35.13 1.22
CA ILE A 2 1.02 34.04 1.01
C ILE A 2 1.66 32.74 1.52
N PRO A 3 1.02 31.99 2.43
CA PRO A 3 1.62 30.77 2.97
C PRO A 3 1.77 29.72 1.86
N LYS A 4 3.01 29.25 1.65
CA LYS A 4 3.34 28.19 0.69
C LYS A 4 2.58 26.92 1.09
N LYS A 5 1.68 26.49 0.21
CA LYS A 5 0.91 25.24 0.29
C LYS A 5 1.89 24.05 0.45
N GLN A 6 1.94 23.47 1.64
CA GLN A 6 2.79 22.31 1.95
C GLN A 6 2.35 21.14 1.04
N LYS A 7 3.24 20.67 0.18
CA LYS A 7 2.95 19.57 -0.76
C LYS A 7 3.01 18.25 0.03
N ASN A 8 1.92 17.50 0.04
CA ASN A 8 1.84 16.19 0.68
C ASN A 8 2.87 15.22 0.04
N ILE A 9 3.92 14.94 0.80
CA ILE A 9 4.92 13.92 0.50
C ILE A 9 4.36 12.58 0.98
N VAL A 10 4.39 11.56 0.12
CA VAL A 10 4.14 10.16 0.52
C VAL A 10 5.31 9.74 1.41
N LYS A 11 5.13 9.78 2.74
CA LYS A 11 6.17 9.42 3.70
C LYS A 11 6.19 7.90 3.87
N GLY A 12 7.28 7.24 3.50
CA GLY A 12 7.44 5.78 3.65
C GLY A 12 8.26 5.12 2.54
N PHE A 13 8.44 5.82 1.42
CA PHE A 13 9.56 5.57 0.53
C PHE A 13 10.80 6.27 1.11
N GLN A 14 11.73 5.53 1.73
CA GLN A 14 13.11 6.02 1.87
C GLN A 14 13.75 6.00 0.48
N VAL A 15 13.43 7.00 -0.34
CA VAL A 15 14.05 7.17 -1.65
C VAL A 15 14.85 8.45 -1.63
N VAL A 16 16.17 8.25 -1.71
CA VAL A 16 17.16 9.25 -2.05
C VAL A 16 16.68 9.99 -3.31
N GLU A 17 16.34 11.27 -3.12
CA GLU A 17 15.90 12.25 -4.13
C GLU A 17 14.70 11.83 -4.99
N ASN A 18 13.56 12.50 -4.76
CA ASN A 18 12.29 12.35 -5.50
C ASN A 18 12.36 12.84 -6.96
N ASP A 19 13.48 12.70 -7.65
CA ASP A 19 13.62 13.18 -9.02
C ASP A 19 12.91 12.23 -9.99
N CYS A 20 12.19 12.79 -10.94
CA CYS A 20 11.56 12.01 -12.01
C CYS A 20 12.64 11.32 -12.85
N ILE A 21 12.33 10.14 -13.40
CA ILE A 21 13.25 9.41 -14.27
C ILE A 21 13.76 10.25 -15.45
N TRP A 22 12.90 11.12 -16.01
CA TRP A 22 13.26 12.04 -17.09
C TRP A 22 14.20 13.16 -16.63
N MET A 23 14.13 13.55 -15.35
CA MET A 23 15.03 14.53 -14.74
C MET A 23 16.37 13.88 -14.39
N LYS A 24 16.35 12.70 -13.77
CA LYS A 24 17.57 11.90 -13.52
C LYS A 24 18.31 11.54 -14.82
N SER A 25 17.58 11.41 -15.93
CA SER A 25 18.15 11.20 -17.27
C SER A 25 18.63 12.47 -17.98
N GLY A 26 18.51 13.64 -17.36
CA GLY A 26 18.88 14.93 -17.95
C GLY A 26 18.00 15.41 -19.12
N ILE A 27 16.86 14.76 -19.37
CA ILE A 27 15.95 15.12 -20.48
C ILE A 27 15.07 16.31 -20.11
N VAL A 28 14.74 16.44 -18.82
CA VAL A 28 14.06 17.64 -18.29
C VAL A 28 14.87 18.23 -17.15
N SER A 29 14.92 19.56 -17.09
CA SER A 29 15.73 20.28 -16.12
C SER A 29 15.19 20.18 -14.69
N PHE A 30 13.88 20.12 -14.52
CA PHE A 30 13.26 20.02 -13.21
C PHE A 30 11.90 19.33 -13.27
N LYS A 31 11.81 18.13 -12.71
CA LYS A 31 10.56 17.41 -12.48
C LYS A 31 10.76 16.43 -11.34
N LEU A 32 10.01 16.60 -10.26
CA LEU A 32 9.93 15.61 -9.19
C LEU A 32 8.94 14.49 -9.55
N CYS A 33 9.33 13.26 -9.22
CA CYS A 33 8.49 12.08 -9.22
C CYS A 33 7.35 12.26 -8.23
N ASP A 34 6.14 12.03 -8.71
CA ASP A 34 4.92 12.25 -7.97
C ASP A 34 3.92 11.09 -8.16
N ASN A 35 4.42 9.96 -8.67
CA ASN A 35 3.68 8.75 -8.99
C ASN A 35 4.37 7.48 -8.45
N ALA A 36 5.10 7.60 -7.32
CA ALA A 36 5.83 6.49 -6.70
C ALA A 36 6.68 5.66 -7.69
N TYR A 37 7.28 6.34 -8.68
CA TYR A 37 8.07 5.76 -9.76
C TYR A 37 7.34 4.77 -10.69
N ASP A 38 6.01 4.67 -10.61
CA ASP A 38 5.21 4.01 -11.63
C ASP A 38 5.16 4.87 -12.90
N CYS A 39 6.13 4.69 -13.79
CA CYS A 39 6.19 5.44 -15.03
C CYS A 39 5.14 4.94 -16.05
N ARG A 40 4.63 3.71 -15.90
CA ARG A 40 3.65 3.14 -16.85
C ARG A 40 2.31 3.87 -16.76
N THR A 41 1.88 4.23 -15.55
CA THR A 41 0.63 4.98 -15.35
C THR A 41 0.83 6.49 -15.32
N CYS A 42 2.08 6.97 -15.25
CA CYS A 42 2.41 8.38 -15.10
C CYS A 42 1.95 9.23 -16.31
N PRO A 43 1.07 10.24 -16.11
CA PRO A 43 0.61 11.10 -17.21
C PRO A 43 1.73 11.91 -17.86
N PHE A 44 2.73 12.31 -17.07
CA PHE A 44 3.89 13.05 -17.56
C PHE A 44 4.74 12.18 -18.48
N ASP A 45 4.99 10.92 -18.09
CA ASP A 45 5.70 9.95 -18.90
C ASP A 45 4.97 9.67 -20.23
N LYS A 46 3.67 9.38 -20.17
CA LYS A 46 2.82 9.19 -21.36
C LYS A 46 2.87 10.39 -22.31
N ALA A 47 2.85 11.62 -21.77
CA ALA A 47 2.96 12.84 -22.56
C ALA A 47 4.33 13.00 -23.22
N MET A 48 5.41 12.66 -22.50
CA MET A 48 6.78 12.66 -23.02
C MET A 48 6.94 11.63 -24.14
N GLN A 49 6.49 10.40 -23.92
CA GLN A 49 6.49 9.33 -24.93
C GLN A 49 5.71 9.73 -26.19
N LYS A 50 4.51 10.32 -26.04
CA LYS A 50 3.70 10.80 -27.17
C LYS A 50 4.41 11.90 -27.96
N LYS A 51 5.05 12.86 -27.29
CA LYS A 51 5.84 13.93 -27.95
C LYS A 51 7.05 13.37 -28.70
N MET A 52 7.69 12.33 -28.17
CA MET A 52 8.81 11.67 -28.82
C MET A 52 8.34 10.84 -30.03
N ASN A 53 7.24 10.11 -29.90
CA ASN A 53 6.65 9.30 -30.97
C ASN A 53 6.02 10.13 -32.09
N ALA A 54 5.48 11.32 -31.80
CA ALA A 54 4.93 12.21 -32.82
C ALA A 54 5.98 12.70 -33.85
N LYS A 55 7.28 12.62 -33.52
CA LYS A 55 8.39 12.90 -34.46
C LYS A 55 8.75 11.72 -35.38
N ARG A 56 8.11 10.55 -35.24
CA ARG A 56 8.36 9.34 -36.07
C ARG A 56 7.73 9.38 -37.46
N HIS A 57 6.85 10.33 -37.77
CA HIS A 57 6.17 10.41 -39.08
C HIS A 57 6.97 11.13 -40.18
N MET A 58 8.30 11.13 -40.12
CA MET A 58 9.16 11.39 -41.28
C MET A 58 10.36 10.45 -41.26
N ASN A 59 10.46 9.64 -42.32
CA ASN A 59 11.49 8.66 -42.68
C ASN A 59 11.52 7.30 -41.95
N SER A 60 11.15 6.30 -42.75
CA SER A 60 11.37 4.88 -42.57
C SER A 60 12.81 4.50 -42.98
N GLN A 61 13.71 4.32 -42.01
CA GLN A 61 14.77 3.29 -42.06
C GLN A 61 15.58 3.34 -40.76
N ARG A 62 15.52 2.25 -39.97
CA ARG A 62 16.49 1.85 -38.94
C ARG A 62 17.08 2.99 -38.08
N ASP A 63 16.24 3.86 -37.53
CA ASP A 63 16.71 4.90 -36.61
C ASP A 63 16.37 4.52 -35.17
N PHE A 64 17.39 4.09 -34.43
CA PHE A 64 17.39 4.23 -32.97
C PHE A 64 16.85 5.63 -32.66
N SER A 65 15.75 5.69 -31.90
CA SER A 65 15.07 6.95 -31.60
C SER A 65 16.11 8.03 -31.28
N ARG A 66 15.98 9.23 -31.84
CA ARG A 66 16.86 10.40 -31.61
C ARG A 66 17.13 10.65 -30.12
N TRP A 67 16.28 10.11 -29.24
CA TRP A 67 16.43 10.04 -27.78
C TRP A 67 17.43 8.97 -27.29
N ALA A 68 17.51 7.79 -27.89
CA ALA A 68 18.47 6.74 -27.56
C ALA A 68 19.88 7.22 -27.89
N GLN A 69 20.02 7.90 -29.03
CA GLN A 69 21.24 8.60 -29.44
C GLN A 69 21.59 9.76 -28.48
N ASN A 70 20.60 10.54 -28.03
CA ASN A 70 20.82 11.56 -27.00
C ASN A 70 21.22 10.97 -25.65
N LEU A 71 20.65 9.82 -25.25
CA LEU A 71 21.05 9.09 -24.04
C LEU A 71 22.46 8.52 -24.16
N GLU A 72 22.87 8.06 -25.35
CA GLU A 72 24.26 7.70 -25.68
C GLU A 72 25.22 8.88 -25.52
N ASN A 73 24.79 10.08 -25.94
CA ASN A 73 25.61 11.29 -25.86
C ASN A 73 25.69 11.87 -24.44
N ILE A 74 24.64 11.72 -23.62
CA ILE A 74 24.61 12.19 -22.22
C ILE A 74 25.42 11.26 -21.31
N TYR A 75 25.28 9.94 -21.49
CA TYR A 75 26.01 8.93 -20.75
C TYR A 75 27.21 8.44 -21.57
N LYS A 76 28.26 9.27 -21.64
CA LYS A 76 29.47 8.99 -22.45
C LYS A 76 30.28 7.76 -22.01
N SER A 77 29.95 7.08 -20.91
CA SER A 77 30.48 5.77 -20.59
C SER A 77 29.59 4.98 -19.61
N THR A 78 29.12 3.84 -20.13
CA THR A 78 28.88 2.52 -19.48
C THR A 78 27.81 2.29 -18.41
N THR A 79 27.21 3.29 -17.76
CA THR A 79 26.14 3.00 -16.77
C THR A 79 24.89 3.86 -17.00
N ARG A 80 23.96 3.32 -17.79
CA ARG A 80 22.54 3.72 -17.75
C ARG A 80 21.88 2.97 -16.58
N PRO A 81 21.78 3.49 -15.36
CA PRO A 81 21.28 2.68 -14.24
C PRO A 81 19.81 2.28 -14.46
N CYS A 82 19.48 1.03 -14.17
CA CYS A 82 18.12 0.51 -14.21
C CYS A 82 17.24 1.28 -13.24
N ARG A 83 16.00 1.61 -13.65
CA ARG A 83 15.05 2.29 -12.76
C ARG A 83 14.90 1.55 -11.42
N HIS A 84 14.89 0.22 -11.46
CA HIS A 84 14.69 -0.61 -10.27
C HIS A 84 15.85 -0.48 -9.29
N SER A 85 17.08 -0.43 -9.81
CA SER A 85 18.29 -0.19 -9.01
C SER A 85 18.28 1.23 -8.43
N LEU A 86 17.84 2.22 -9.20
CA LEU A 86 17.72 3.60 -8.74
C LEU A 86 16.65 3.79 -7.66
N THR A 87 15.54 3.05 -7.75
CA THR A 87 14.43 3.13 -6.79
C THR A 87 14.65 2.29 -5.55
N GLY A 88 15.68 1.44 -5.51
CA GLY A 88 15.90 0.47 -4.44
C GLY A 88 15.02 -0.79 -4.55
N ARG A 89 14.16 -0.92 -5.58
CA ARG A 89 13.39 -2.14 -5.87
C ARG A 89 14.29 -3.37 -6.04
N VAL A 90 15.52 -3.18 -6.53
CA VAL A 90 16.56 -4.23 -6.56
C VAL A 90 17.86 -3.70 -5.97
N HIS A 91 18.48 -4.50 -5.10
CA HIS A 91 19.71 -4.13 -4.42
C HIS A 91 20.95 -4.15 -5.34
N ALA A 92 20.87 -4.87 -6.47
CA ALA A 92 21.95 -4.93 -7.45
C ALA A 92 21.94 -3.70 -8.38
N LEU A 93 23.10 -3.05 -8.52
CA LEU A 93 23.37 -2.07 -9.57
C LEU A 93 23.27 -2.75 -10.94
N LYS A 94 22.18 -2.47 -11.66
CA LYS A 94 21.93 -3.02 -12.99
C LYS A 94 21.91 -1.91 -14.02
N THR A 95 22.42 -2.18 -15.21
CA THR A 95 22.30 -1.28 -16.36
C THR A 95 20.99 -1.53 -17.11
N CYS A 96 20.27 -0.48 -17.46
CA CYS A 96 19.10 -0.51 -18.31
C CYS A 96 19.49 -0.75 -19.77
N LEU A 97 19.07 -1.88 -20.33
CA LEU A 97 19.28 -2.22 -21.75
C LEU A 97 18.16 -1.69 -22.65
N MET A 98 16.99 -1.39 -22.08
CA MET A 98 15.80 -0.94 -22.81
C MET A 98 15.67 0.58 -22.81
N ASN A 99 16.73 1.34 -22.48
CA ASN A 99 16.68 2.81 -22.44
C ASN A 99 15.53 3.38 -21.59
N TYR A 100 15.15 2.72 -20.50
CA TYR A 100 13.99 3.05 -19.67
C TYR A 100 12.61 2.78 -20.30
N GLU A 101 12.54 2.10 -21.46
CA GLU A 101 11.32 1.51 -22.02
C GLU A 101 10.93 0.24 -21.25
N CYS A 102 10.62 0.41 -19.97
CA CYS A 102 10.32 -0.71 -19.07
C CYS A 102 9.09 -1.51 -19.48
N TYR A 103 8.14 -0.90 -20.22
CA TYR A 103 6.98 -1.58 -20.78
C TYR A 103 7.33 -2.71 -21.78
N HIS A 104 8.55 -2.69 -22.35
CA HIS A 104 9.08 -3.75 -23.22
C HIS A 104 10.23 -4.54 -22.55
N CYS A 105 10.50 -4.31 -21.27
CA CYS A 105 11.63 -4.92 -20.59
C CYS A 105 11.23 -6.23 -19.92
N ALA A 106 11.76 -7.36 -20.39
CA ALA A 106 11.52 -8.67 -19.79
C ALA A 106 11.90 -8.72 -18.29
N TYR A 107 12.97 -8.00 -17.89
CA TYR A 107 13.34 -7.90 -16.48
C TYR A 107 12.32 -7.11 -15.64
N ASP A 108 11.65 -6.14 -16.24
CA ASP A 108 10.57 -5.41 -15.57
C ASP A 108 9.33 -6.28 -15.40
N GLN A 109 8.98 -7.04 -16.44
CA GLN A 109 7.87 -8.02 -16.40
C GLN A 109 8.12 -9.10 -15.36
N MET A 110 9.32 -9.69 -15.34
CA MET A 110 9.74 -10.70 -14.37
C MET A 110 9.60 -10.18 -12.93
N LEU A 111 10.09 -8.97 -12.63
CA LEU A 111 9.96 -8.40 -11.28
C LEU A 111 8.50 -8.15 -10.90
N ASP A 112 7.66 -7.73 -11.85
CA ASP A 112 6.23 -7.53 -11.58
C ASP A 112 5.50 -8.85 -11.32
N GLU A 113 5.92 -9.94 -11.97
CA GLU A 113 5.42 -11.31 -11.76
C GLU A 113 5.90 -11.89 -10.43
N GLU A 114 7.19 -11.75 -10.09
CA GLU A 114 7.74 -12.13 -8.78
C GLU A 114 7.04 -11.38 -7.65
N GLU A 115 6.74 -10.09 -7.80
CA GLU A 115 6.03 -9.31 -6.79
C GLU A 115 4.53 -9.69 -6.69
N LEU A 116 3.93 -10.21 -7.77
CA LEU A 116 2.57 -10.74 -7.75
C LEU A 116 2.48 -12.13 -7.10
N THR A 117 3.56 -12.92 -7.19
CA THR A 117 3.56 -14.35 -6.82
C THR A 117 4.33 -14.63 -5.53
N GLY A 118 5.26 -13.76 -5.15
CA GLY A 118 6.08 -13.87 -3.95
C GLY A 118 5.37 -13.33 -2.72
N LEU A 119 5.55 -14.02 -1.58
CA LEU A 119 5.20 -13.44 -0.29
C LEU A 119 6.17 -12.27 -0.02
N PRO A 120 5.66 -11.08 0.32
CA PRO A 120 6.55 -9.98 0.64
C PRO A 120 7.42 -10.29 1.86
N ALA A 121 8.65 -9.79 1.95
CA ALA A 121 9.46 -9.96 3.16
C ALA A 121 8.66 -9.59 4.43
N LYS A 122 8.80 -10.40 5.49
CA LYS A 122 8.09 -10.19 6.76
C LYS A 122 8.47 -8.81 7.32
N PRO A 123 7.50 -7.92 7.57
CA PRO A 123 7.81 -6.56 8.00
C PRO A 123 8.32 -6.54 9.45
N SER A 124 9.16 -5.56 9.77
CA SER A 124 9.44 -5.19 11.16
C SER A 124 8.17 -4.71 11.85
N LEU A 125 7.97 -5.12 13.09
CA LEU A 125 6.78 -4.79 13.87
C LEU A 125 7.15 -3.90 15.06
N THR A 126 6.38 -2.85 15.27
CA THR A 126 6.43 -1.97 16.44
C THR A 126 5.15 -2.15 17.25
N LEU A 127 5.24 -2.16 18.58
CA LEU A 127 4.09 -2.30 19.48
C LEU A 127 3.52 -0.93 19.88
N ALA A 128 2.19 -0.81 19.87
CA ALA A 128 1.43 0.30 20.45
C ALA A 128 0.31 -0.26 21.33
N SER A 129 0.35 0.00 22.64
CA SER A 129 -0.61 -0.53 23.61
C SER A 129 -0.87 -2.05 23.48
N GLY A 130 0.18 -2.83 23.18
CA GLY A 130 0.12 -4.28 22.99
C GLY A 130 -0.42 -4.78 21.64
N TYR A 131 -0.74 -3.87 20.71
CA TYR A 131 -1.06 -4.18 19.32
C TYR A 131 0.17 -4.06 18.45
N ARG A 132 0.34 -5.01 17.52
CA ARG A 132 1.44 -5.04 16.56
C ARG A 132 1.12 -4.09 15.40
N LEU A 133 2.07 -3.26 14.99
CA LEU A 133 1.98 -2.46 13.77
C LEU A 133 3.22 -2.73 12.90
N ALA A 134 3.01 -3.03 11.64
CA ALA A 134 4.07 -3.12 10.64
C ALA A 134 4.64 -1.75 10.25
N ASP A 135 5.97 -1.68 10.19
CA ASP A 135 6.72 -0.50 9.75
C ASP A 135 6.59 -0.30 8.23
N GLY A 136 6.40 0.95 7.80
CA GLY A 136 6.22 1.29 6.39
C GLY A 136 4.79 1.11 5.85
N TYR A 137 3.84 0.73 6.70
CA TYR A 137 2.42 0.58 6.35
C TYR A 137 1.63 1.84 6.69
N TYR A 138 0.51 2.02 5.99
CA TYR A 138 -0.46 3.07 6.24
C TYR A 138 -1.72 2.48 6.85
N TYR A 139 -2.27 3.13 7.86
CA TYR A 139 -3.43 2.63 8.60
C TYR A 139 -4.65 3.50 8.37
N HIS A 140 -5.80 2.87 8.22
CA HIS A 140 -7.08 3.52 8.02
C HIS A 140 -7.91 3.46 9.30
N MET A 141 -8.73 4.47 9.52
CA MET A 141 -9.59 4.59 10.71
C MET A 141 -10.63 3.47 10.89
N GLY A 142 -10.84 2.65 9.86
CA GLY A 142 -11.69 1.47 9.89
C GLY A 142 -10.89 0.17 10.04
N HIS A 143 -9.70 0.26 10.64
CA HIS A 143 -8.78 -0.83 10.95
C HIS A 143 -8.38 -1.72 9.78
N THR A 144 -8.13 -1.08 8.64
CA THR A 144 -7.50 -1.69 7.47
C THR A 144 -6.16 -1.03 7.24
N TRP A 145 -5.20 -1.79 6.73
CA TRP A 145 -3.90 -1.25 6.34
C TRP A 145 -3.73 -1.24 4.82
N ALA A 146 -2.87 -0.34 4.36
CA ALA A 146 -2.43 -0.24 2.99
C ALA A 146 -0.90 -0.20 2.94
N ARG A 147 -0.29 -1.08 2.16
CA ARG A 147 1.12 -1.04 1.83
C ARG A 147 1.29 -0.64 0.37
N PHE A 148 2.01 0.44 0.13
CA PHE A 148 2.31 0.89 -1.22
C PHE A 148 3.54 0.14 -1.72
N GLU A 149 3.35 -0.62 -2.79
CA GLU A 149 4.40 -1.43 -3.42
C GLU A 149 5.14 -0.64 -4.51
N HIS A 150 6.21 -1.25 -5.02
CA HIS A 150 6.85 -0.76 -6.22
C HIS A 150 5.91 -0.95 -7.43
N GLY A 151 6.02 -0.05 -8.41
CA GLY A 151 5.11 -0.07 -9.55
C GLY A 151 3.69 0.46 -9.25
N GLY A 152 3.49 1.10 -8.09
CA GLY A 152 2.28 1.87 -7.80
C GLY A 152 1.09 1.04 -7.33
N ARG A 153 1.25 -0.27 -7.11
CA ARG A 153 0.22 -1.14 -6.55
C ARG A 153 0.08 -0.92 -5.05
N VAL A 154 -1.08 -1.29 -4.50
CA VAL A 154 -1.35 -1.18 -3.06
C VAL A 154 -1.89 -2.49 -2.53
N THR A 155 -1.16 -3.12 -1.62
CA THR A 155 -1.64 -4.30 -0.89
C THR A 155 -2.47 -3.86 0.30
N VAL A 156 -3.58 -4.54 0.57
CA VAL A 156 -4.53 -4.19 1.62
C VAL A 156 -4.86 -5.40 2.49
N GLY A 157 -5.00 -5.19 3.80
CA GLY A 157 -5.44 -6.20 4.77
C GLY A 157 -6.04 -5.60 6.04
N PHE A 158 -6.30 -6.43 7.04
CA PHE A 158 -6.77 -6.04 8.37
C PHE A 158 -5.61 -5.85 9.34
N ASP A 159 -5.69 -4.87 10.23
CA ASP A 159 -4.65 -4.64 11.24
C ASP A 159 -4.79 -5.57 12.46
N ASP A 160 -3.74 -5.63 13.30
CA ASP A 160 -3.69 -6.45 14.51
C ASP A 160 -4.82 -6.11 15.50
N PHE A 161 -5.22 -4.84 15.55
CA PHE A 161 -6.31 -4.40 16.42
C PHE A 161 -7.63 -5.02 16.00
N MET A 162 -7.97 -4.99 14.71
CA MET A 162 -9.22 -5.54 14.19
C MET A 162 -9.30 -7.05 14.40
N VAL A 163 -8.22 -7.77 14.12
CA VAL A 163 -8.24 -9.24 14.24
C VAL A 163 -8.32 -9.67 15.70
N LYS A 164 -7.69 -8.97 16.64
CA LYS A 164 -7.86 -9.23 18.08
C LYS A 164 -9.22 -8.81 18.62
N LEU A 165 -9.79 -7.73 18.08
CA LEU A 165 -11.10 -7.24 18.47
C LEU A 165 -12.20 -8.26 18.18
N PHE A 166 -12.21 -8.80 16.96
CA PHE A 166 -13.23 -9.73 16.51
C PHE A 166 -12.84 -11.20 16.64
N GLY A 167 -11.58 -11.51 16.94
CA GLY A 167 -11.05 -12.87 16.97
C GLY A 167 -10.89 -13.48 15.57
N PRO A 168 -10.57 -14.79 15.50
CA PRO A 168 -10.34 -15.48 14.23
C PRO A 168 -11.61 -15.51 13.37
N PRO A 169 -11.54 -15.06 12.10
CA PRO A 169 -12.68 -15.06 11.20
C PRO A 169 -13.01 -16.49 10.74
N SER A 170 -14.29 -16.80 10.60
CA SER A 170 -14.79 -18.05 10.00
C SER A 170 -14.80 -18.01 8.46
N LYS A 171 -14.92 -16.82 7.88
CA LYS A 171 -14.93 -16.62 6.43
C LYS A 171 -14.45 -15.21 6.08
N ILE A 172 -13.72 -15.12 4.98
CA ILE A 172 -13.27 -13.85 4.40
C ILE A 172 -13.90 -13.70 3.01
N LEU A 173 -14.55 -12.55 2.80
CA LEU A 173 -15.24 -12.18 1.56
C LEU A 173 -14.53 -10.97 0.93
N ILE A 174 -13.70 -11.29 -0.05
CA ILE A 174 -12.89 -10.34 -0.83
C ILE A 174 -13.60 -10.06 -2.15
N PRO A 175 -13.75 -8.79 -2.57
CA PRO A 175 -14.31 -8.46 -3.88
C PRO A 175 -13.53 -9.13 -5.02
N PRO A 176 -14.20 -9.57 -6.09
CA PRO A 176 -13.54 -10.23 -7.21
C PRO A 176 -12.62 -9.26 -7.98
N ILE A 177 -11.65 -9.84 -8.69
CA ILE A 177 -10.74 -9.11 -9.58
C ILE A 177 -11.54 -8.25 -10.56
N GLY A 178 -11.08 -7.02 -10.78
CA GLY A 178 -11.74 -6.00 -11.61
C GLY A 178 -12.73 -5.12 -10.84
N THR A 179 -13.11 -5.47 -9.60
CA THR A 179 -14.01 -4.63 -8.80
C THR A 179 -13.34 -3.32 -8.40
N ASN A 180 -14.06 -2.20 -8.53
CA ASN A 180 -13.58 -0.90 -8.06
C ASN A 180 -13.92 -0.71 -6.57
N LEU A 181 -12.90 -0.69 -5.72
CA LEU A 181 -13.01 -0.27 -4.33
C LEU A 181 -12.84 1.24 -4.22
N LYS A 182 -13.66 1.86 -3.36
CA LYS A 182 -13.60 3.29 -3.05
C LYS A 182 -13.14 3.47 -1.61
N LYS A 183 -12.18 4.37 -1.41
CA LYS A 183 -11.76 4.82 -0.09
C LYS A 183 -12.97 5.26 0.75
N ASP A 184 -12.92 4.98 2.05
CA ASP A 184 -13.97 5.32 3.03
C ASP A 184 -15.32 4.64 2.74
N HIS A 185 -15.38 3.64 1.85
CA HIS A 185 -16.57 2.83 1.60
C HIS A 185 -16.32 1.38 2.01
N ALA A 186 -17.40 0.73 2.46
CA ALA A 186 -17.41 -0.67 2.83
C ALA A 186 -17.04 -1.54 1.61
N GLY A 187 -16.07 -2.45 1.78
CA GLY A 187 -15.59 -3.28 0.67
C GLY A 187 -14.89 -4.58 1.06
N LEU A 188 -14.43 -4.73 2.31
CA LEU A 188 -13.73 -5.92 2.78
C LEU A 188 -14.57 -6.58 3.86
N THR A 189 -15.16 -7.74 3.57
CA THR A 189 -16.15 -8.36 4.46
C THR A 189 -15.56 -9.59 5.12
N PHE A 190 -15.89 -9.81 6.39
CA PHE A 190 -15.53 -11.00 7.15
C PHE A 190 -16.72 -11.46 7.99
N SER A 191 -16.76 -12.74 8.32
CA SER A 191 -17.76 -13.30 9.22
C SER A 191 -17.11 -14.10 10.34
N ARG A 192 -17.74 -14.06 11.50
CA ARG A 192 -17.45 -14.95 12.62
C ARG A 192 -18.75 -15.62 13.04
N SER A 193 -18.78 -16.94 12.94
CA SER A 193 -19.98 -17.74 13.17
C SER A 193 -21.15 -17.26 12.29
N ASP A 194 -22.23 -16.79 12.89
CA ASP A 194 -23.43 -16.25 12.23
C ASP A 194 -23.36 -14.73 11.97
N LYS A 195 -22.35 -14.03 12.52
CA LYS A 195 -22.22 -12.58 12.41
C LYS A 195 -21.31 -12.18 11.28
N THR A 196 -21.68 -11.11 10.58
CA THR A 196 -20.92 -10.55 9.45
C THR A 196 -20.68 -9.07 9.66
N ALA A 197 -19.49 -8.61 9.27
CA ALA A 197 -19.13 -7.20 9.25
C ALA A 197 -18.30 -6.87 8.02
N THR A 198 -18.36 -5.61 7.60
CA THR A 198 -17.58 -5.10 6.49
C THR A 198 -16.73 -3.95 6.99
N ALA A 199 -15.46 -3.93 6.62
CA ALA A 199 -14.52 -2.86 6.88
C ALA A 199 -14.40 -1.91 5.67
N LEU A 200 -13.94 -0.70 5.96
CA LEU A 200 -13.72 0.34 4.96
C LEU A 200 -12.46 0.10 4.15
N SER A 201 -12.52 0.33 2.84
CA SER A 201 -11.31 0.31 2.00
C SER A 201 -10.40 1.49 2.34
N PRO A 202 -9.09 1.26 2.56
CA PRO A 202 -8.15 2.33 2.91
C PRO A 202 -7.85 3.25 1.72
N VAL A 203 -8.00 2.74 0.50
CA VAL A 203 -7.68 3.46 -0.75
C VAL A 203 -8.70 3.18 -1.85
N THR A 204 -8.73 4.06 -2.86
CA THR A 204 -9.54 3.85 -4.07
C THR A 204 -8.70 3.19 -5.17
N GLY A 205 -9.18 2.07 -5.72
CA GLY A 205 -8.49 1.34 -6.78
C GLY A 205 -9.28 0.13 -7.30
N ASN A 206 -8.79 -0.49 -8.37
CA ASN A 206 -9.35 -1.71 -8.93
C ASN A 206 -8.63 -2.93 -8.35
N VAL A 207 -9.38 -3.97 -7.98
CA VAL A 207 -8.78 -5.23 -7.49
C VAL A 207 -8.02 -5.91 -8.62
N LEU A 208 -6.71 -6.09 -8.46
CA LEU A 208 -5.83 -6.80 -9.40
C LEU A 208 -5.65 -8.26 -9.02
N ALA A 209 -5.49 -8.52 -7.72
CA ALA A 209 -5.28 -9.85 -7.19
C ALA A 209 -5.98 -10.00 -5.84
N VAL A 210 -6.33 -11.24 -5.51
CA VAL A 210 -6.96 -11.63 -4.24
C VAL A 210 -6.14 -12.74 -3.60
N ASN A 211 -6.03 -12.73 -2.28
CA ASN A 211 -5.38 -13.80 -1.56
C ASN A 211 -6.30 -15.02 -1.45
N ILE A 212 -6.08 -16.01 -2.30
CA ILE A 212 -6.87 -17.25 -2.32
C ILE A 212 -6.64 -18.04 -1.02
N LYS A 213 -5.40 -18.05 -0.50
CA LYS A 213 -5.07 -18.73 0.76
C LYS A 213 -5.89 -18.17 1.92
N ALA A 214 -5.96 -16.85 2.08
CA ALA A 214 -6.78 -16.23 3.13
C ALA A 214 -8.30 -16.48 2.97
N LYS A 215 -8.78 -16.86 1.78
CA LYS A 215 -10.18 -17.25 1.58
C LYS A 215 -10.45 -18.71 1.96
N GLU A 216 -9.50 -19.59 1.69
CA GLU A 216 -9.56 -21.03 2.01
C GLU A 216 -9.22 -21.28 3.48
N HIS A 217 -8.29 -20.48 4.02
CA HIS A 217 -7.74 -20.49 5.38
C HIS A 217 -7.87 -19.10 6.03
N PRO A 218 -9.09 -18.69 6.43
CA PRO A 218 -9.35 -17.41 7.09
C PRO A 218 -8.48 -17.13 8.33
N GLU A 219 -8.07 -18.16 9.05
CA GLU A 219 -7.23 -18.12 10.25
C GLU A 219 -5.90 -17.36 10.03
N ILE A 220 -5.34 -17.43 8.82
CA ILE A 220 -4.09 -16.76 8.46
C ILE A 220 -4.18 -15.24 8.62
N VAL A 221 -5.38 -14.67 8.40
CA VAL A 221 -5.61 -13.22 8.56
C VAL A 221 -5.46 -12.79 10.02
N HIS A 222 -5.78 -13.68 10.96
CA HIS A 222 -5.65 -13.42 12.40
C HIS A 222 -4.22 -13.71 12.90
N GLU A 223 -3.61 -14.81 12.44
CA GLU A 223 -2.27 -15.22 12.87
C GLU A 223 -1.15 -14.29 12.36
N ASP A 224 -1.16 -13.94 11.07
CA ASP A 224 -0.14 -13.09 10.43
C ASP A 224 -0.73 -11.97 9.56
N PRO A 225 -1.41 -10.97 10.19
CA PRO A 225 -2.18 -9.94 9.49
C PRO A 225 -1.37 -9.07 8.53
N TYR A 226 -0.05 -8.97 8.71
CA TYR A 226 0.83 -8.08 7.93
C TYR A 226 1.71 -8.80 6.91
N HIS A 227 1.66 -10.13 6.85
CA HIS A 227 2.46 -10.90 5.90
C HIS A 227 1.57 -11.85 5.11
N GLU A 228 1.23 -13.03 5.62
CA GLU A 228 0.40 -13.99 4.88
C GLU A 228 -1.09 -13.60 4.85
N GLY A 229 -1.54 -12.79 5.81
CA GLY A 229 -2.93 -12.36 6.00
C GLY A 229 -3.40 -11.19 5.12
N TRP A 230 -2.66 -10.82 4.09
CA TRP A 230 -3.11 -9.80 3.12
C TRP A 230 -4.39 -10.25 2.40
N LEU A 231 -5.24 -9.32 1.98
CA LEU A 231 -6.54 -9.64 1.37
C LEU A 231 -6.53 -9.46 -0.14
N CYS A 232 -6.14 -8.28 -0.61
CA CYS A 232 -6.14 -7.97 -2.04
C CYS A 232 -5.06 -6.96 -2.40
N ILE A 233 -4.68 -6.97 -3.68
CA ILE A 233 -3.80 -5.97 -4.29
C ILE A 233 -4.65 -5.09 -5.20
N LEU A 234 -4.50 -3.78 -5.06
CA LEU A 234 -5.25 -2.76 -5.78
C LEU A 234 -4.35 -2.01 -6.76
N GLU A 235 -4.90 -1.69 -7.93
CA GLU A 235 -4.39 -0.66 -8.84
C GLU A 235 -5.05 0.69 -8.48
N PRO A 236 -4.30 1.65 -7.90
CA PRO A 236 -4.90 2.92 -7.51
C PRO A 236 -5.18 3.80 -8.73
N ASN A 237 -6.42 4.28 -8.85
CA ASN A 237 -6.79 5.23 -9.91
C ASN A 237 -6.13 6.62 -9.72
N MET A 238 -5.74 6.99 -8.49
CA MET A 238 -5.12 8.29 -8.15
C MET A 238 -4.13 8.19 -6.96
N PRO A 239 -2.89 7.73 -7.17
CA PRO A 239 -1.93 7.46 -6.09
C PRO A 239 -1.60 8.68 -5.19
N LYS A 240 -1.56 9.91 -5.75
CA LYS A 240 -1.28 11.14 -4.98
C LYS A 240 -2.27 11.48 -3.88
N ARG A 241 -3.53 11.01 -3.97
CA ARG A 241 -4.59 11.35 -3.01
C ARG A 241 -4.90 10.19 -2.06
N ASN A 242 -4.55 8.96 -2.42
CA ASN A 242 -4.97 7.78 -1.68
C ASN A 242 -4.39 7.69 -0.27
N HIS A 243 -3.17 8.18 -0.04
CA HIS A 243 -2.58 8.20 1.30
C HIS A 243 -3.16 9.29 2.23
N LYS A 244 -3.93 10.26 1.71
CA LYS A 244 -4.44 11.36 2.54
C LYS A 244 -5.42 10.84 3.57
N GLY A 245 -5.23 11.19 4.84
CA GLY A 245 -6.09 10.73 5.93
C GLY A 245 -5.83 9.28 6.35
N LEU A 246 -4.72 8.69 5.91
CA LEU A 246 -4.19 7.47 6.51
C LEU A 246 -3.10 7.84 7.53
N PHE A 247 -3.03 7.09 8.62
CA PHE A 247 -2.01 7.25 9.66
C PHE A 247 -0.72 6.54 9.24
N TYR A 248 0.44 7.15 9.51
CA TYR A 248 1.74 6.59 9.15
C TYR A 248 2.81 6.86 10.22
N GLY A 249 3.67 5.87 10.47
CA GLY A 249 4.80 5.99 11.38
C GLY A 249 4.36 6.29 12.81
N LYS A 250 4.86 7.38 13.41
CA LYS A 250 4.50 7.75 14.80
C LYS A 250 2.99 8.02 14.95
N GLU A 251 2.35 8.56 13.92
CA GLU A 251 0.92 8.90 13.95
C GLU A 251 0.05 7.64 14.08
N SER A 252 0.45 6.51 13.49
CA SER A 252 -0.29 5.25 13.60
C SER A 252 -0.16 4.62 14.99
N LEU A 253 0.98 4.78 15.66
CA LEU A 253 1.16 4.35 17.05
C LEU A 253 0.23 5.15 17.97
N GLU A 254 0.29 6.48 17.89
CA GLU A 254 -0.55 7.37 18.70
C GLU A 254 -2.05 7.18 18.41
N TRP A 255 -2.42 6.86 17.17
CA TRP A 255 -3.80 6.51 16.83
C TRP A 255 -4.23 5.17 17.45
N THR A 256 -3.39 4.15 17.36
CA THR A 256 -3.70 2.83 17.94
C THR A 256 -3.81 2.89 19.46
N ASP A 257 -2.96 3.67 20.12
CA ASP A 257 -3.07 3.92 21.56
C ASP A 257 -4.43 4.55 21.89
N ARG A 258 -4.92 5.51 21.09
CA ARG A 258 -6.25 6.11 21.29
C ARG A 258 -7.39 5.11 21.07
N GLU A 259 -7.32 4.27 20.04
CA GLU A 259 -8.35 3.24 19.80
C GLU A 259 -8.34 2.19 20.92
N SER A 260 -7.17 1.82 21.44
CA SER A 260 -7.04 0.96 22.63
C SER A 260 -7.71 1.58 23.86
N GLN A 261 -7.45 2.86 24.15
CA GLN A 261 -8.13 3.56 25.26
C GLN A 261 -9.64 3.67 25.06
N ARG A 262 -10.12 3.88 23.83
CA ARG A 262 -11.56 3.86 23.51
C ARG A 262 -12.19 2.51 23.79
N LEU A 263 -11.51 1.42 23.40
CA LEU A 263 -11.96 0.08 23.68
C LEU A 263 -12.03 -0.18 25.18
N LEU A 264 -10.99 0.16 25.94
CA LEU A 264 -11.00 0.02 27.40
C LEU A 264 -12.16 0.77 28.05
N HIS A 265 -12.48 1.98 27.57
CA HIS A 265 -13.63 2.73 28.06
C HIS A 265 -14.98 2.07 27.73
N LEU A 266 -15.07 1.37 26.58
CA LEU A 266 -16.28 0.69 26.13
C LEU A 266 -16.58 -0.60 26.93
N ILE A 267 -15.56 -1.29 27.44
CA ILE A 267 -15.69 -2.56 28.19
C ILE A 267 -15.91 -2.32 29.71
N GLU A 268 -16.18 -1.08 30.12
CA GLU A 268 -16.42 -0.60 31.50
C GLU A 268 -15.22 -0.49 32.47
N PRO A 269 -15.34 0.34 33.53
CA PRO A 269 -14.28 0.68 34.49
C PRO A 269 -13.83 -0.46 35.41
N GLU A 270 -14.64 -1.50 35.64
CA GLU A 270 -14.31 -2.60 36.57
C GLU A 270 -13.14 -3.46 36.11
N TYR A 271 -12.76 -3.37 34.83
CA TYR A 271 -11.64 -4.11 34.24
C TYR A 271 -10.37 -3.26 34.04
N MET A 272 -10.38 -2.00 34.53
CA MET A 272 -9.23 -1.09 34.47
C MET A 272 -8.02 -1.61 35.28
N ASP A 273 -8.26 -2.47 36.26
CA ASP A 273 -7.22 -3.10 37.08
C ASP A 273 -6.33 -4.07 36.28
N LEU A 274 -6.83 -4.63 35.15
CA LEU A 274 -6.01 -5.45 34.24
C LEU A 274 -5.07 -4.59 33.40
N ALA A 275 -5.53 -3.41 32.94
CA ALA A 275 -4.73 -2.49 32.14
C ALA A 275 -3.58 -1.84 32.95
N ALA A 276 -3.74 -1.70 34.28
CA ALA A 276 -2.72 -1.14 35.16
C ALA A 276 -1.45 -2.01 35.29
N THR A 277 -1.52 -3.30 34.91
CA THR A 277 -0.40 -4.24 35.03
C THR A 277 0.47 -4.37 33.77
N GLY A 278 0.12 -3.65 32.69
CA GLY A 278 0.84 -3.77 31.41
C GLY A 278 0.59 -5.11 30.69
N GLY A 279 -0.55 -5.76 30.97
CA GLY A 279 -0.96 -6.99 30.30
C GLY A 279 -1.19 -6.80 28.80
N GLU A 280 -0.89 -7.84 28.03
CA GLU A 280 -1.16 -7.85 26.59
C GLU A 280 -2.68 -7.88 26.30
N PRO A 281 -3.15 -7.22 25.23
CA PRO A 281 -4.53 -7.30 24.79
C PRO A 281 -4.93 -8.75 24.56
N VAL A 282 -6.14 -9.10 24.98
CA VAL A 282 -6.70 -10.42 24.71
C VAL A 282 -6.83 -10.63 23.20
N ASP A 283 -6.42 -11.81 22.74
CA ASP A 283 -6.34 -12.13 21.31
C ASP A 283 -7.71 -12.33 20.63
N ASP A 284 -8.77 -12.41 21.44
CA ASP A 284 -10.16 -12.49 21.03
C ASP A 284 -11.08 -11.77 22.03
N ILE A 285 -11.24 -10.46 21.85
CA ILE A 285 -12.04 -9.60 22.74
C ILE A 285 -13.52 -9.97 22.66
N TYR A 286 -14.11 -10.07 21.46
CA TYR A 286 -15.52 -10.43 21.31
C TYR A 286 -15.84 -11.83 21.90
N GLY A 287 -14.92 -12.78 21.80
CA GLY A 287 -15.08 -14.12 22.39
C GLY A 287 -14.95 -14.13 23.92
N SER A 288 -14.09 -13.26 24.46
CA SER A 288 -13.85 -13.17 25.90
C SER A 288 -14.90 -12.33 26.63
N PHE A 289 -15.54 -11.39 25.93
CA PHE A 289 -16.54 -10.48 26.47
C PHE A 289 -17.84 -10.57 25.66
N PRO A 290 -18.59 -11.68 25.77
CA PRO A 290 -19.82 -11.91 24.99
C PRO A 290 -20.96 -10.93 25.33
N GLU A 291 -20.85 -10.20 26.44
CA GLU A 291 -21.81 -9.17 26.83
C GLU A 291 -21.79 -7.96 25.90
N ILE A 292 -20.69 -7.77 25.15
CA ILE A 292 -20.56 -6.69 24.18
C ILE A 292 -21.27 -7.10 22.89
N GLU A 293 -22.25 -6.30 22.49
CA GLU A 293 -22.92 -6.51 21.21
C GLU A 293 -21.96 -6.28 20.03
N TRP A 294 -21.94 -7.25 19.11
CA TRP A 294 -21.15 -7.19 17.87
C TRP A 294 -21.38 -5.89 17.09
N GLU A 295 -22.63 -5.43 17.03
CA GLU A 295 -23.06 -4.22 16.36
C GLU A 295 -22.38 -2.97 16.93
N ILE A 296 -22.12 -2.94 18.24
CA ILE A 296 -21.42 -1.83 18.91
C ILE A 296 -19.96 -1.81 18.46
N LEU A 297 -19.28 -2.96 18.47
CA LEU A 297 -17.88 -3.06 18.02
C LEU A 297 -17.73 -2.64 16.55
N VAL A 298 -18.64 -3.12 15.69
CA VAL A 298 -18.65 -2.75 14.26
C VAL A 298 -18.88 -1.24 14.07
N ARG A 299 -19.82 -0.65 14.81
CA ARG A 299 -20.13 0.79 14.70
C ARG A 299 -18.96 1.65 15.18
N GLU A 300 -18.39 1.34 16.34
CA GLU A 300 -17.33 2.14 16.96
C GLU A 300 -16.01 2.07 16.19
N PHE A 301 -15.60 0.85 15.80
CA PHE A 301 -14.25 0.64 15.25
C PHE A 301 -14.22 0.51 13.73
N LEU A 302 -15.19 -0.17 13.11
CA LEU A 302 -15.18 -0.32 11.63
C LEU A 302 -15.82 0.87 10.90
N ARG A 303 -16.63 1.68 11.60
CA ARG A 303 -17.27 2.91 11.08
C ARG A 303 -18.09 2.70 9.80
N THR A 304 -18.63 1.48 9.60
CA THR A 304 -19.36 1.09 8.38
C THR A 304 -20.88 1.18 8.48
N LYS A 305 -21.43 1.31 9.69
CA LYS A 305 -22.85 1.54 9.94
C LYS A 305 -23.03 2.94 10.55
N LYS A 306 -23.83 3.78 9.90
CA LYS A 306 -24.44 4.97 10.51
C LYS A 306 -25.76 4.57 11.15
#